data_AF-A0A5E4M8X5-F1
#
_entry.id   AF-A0A5E4M8X5-F1
#
_cell.length_a   1.000
_cell.length_b   1.000
_cell.length_c   1.000
_cell.angle_alpha   90.00
_cell.angle_beta   90.00
_cell.angle_gamma   90.00
#
_symmetry.space_group_name_H-M   'P 1'
#
loop_
_entity.id
_entity.type
_entity.pdbx_description
1 polymer ?
#
loop_
_entity_poly.entity_id
_entity_poly.type
_entity_poly.pdbx_seq_one_letter_code
_entity_poly.pdbx_strand_id
1 'polypeptide(L)'
;MVTTVVGRALKVLGFVKLNKVFFTFLKCLCILYFSLVRSIFKYGVVVWSPYLAKDQLRLEHVQHRFLFYATYILKIDHPPHDYFLILNTLKIPLLSSRRLDADLAFIAHLLNGSFDVPDLLATISFRIPSYGTGSHRLFHVSTH
;
A
#
# COMPACT_ATOMS: atom_id res chain seq x y z
N MET A 1 -6.19 -2.70 14.50
CA MET A 1 -5.14 -1.83 13.94
C MET A 1 -5.49 -1.28 12.55
N VAL A 2 -5.88 -2.11 11.58
CA VAL A 2 -6.20 -1.62 10.22
C VAL A 2 -7.36 -0.60 10.23
N THR A 3 -8.42 -0.87 10.99
CA THR A 3 -9.57 0.04 11.15
C THR A 3 -9.18 1.40 11.75
N THR A 4 -8.22 1.45 12.69
CA THR A 4 -7.74 2.70 13.28
C THR A 4 -6.89 3.51 12.30
N VAL A 5 -6.08 2.84 11.48
CA VAL A 5 -5.29 3.46 10.40
C VAL A 5 -6.22 4.04 9.34
N VAL A 6 -7.20 3.26 8.88
CA VAL A 6 -8.26 3.70 7.95
C VAL A 6 -9.02 4.90 8.52
N GLY A 7 -9.42 4.84 9.80
CA GLY A 7 -10.13 5.94 10.47
C GLY A 7 -9.32 7.23 10.54
N ARG A 8 -8.02 7.15 10.86
CA ARG A 8 -7.12 8.32 10.86
C ARG A 8 -6.95 8.88 9.45
N ALA A 9 -6.72 8.02 8.45
CA ALA A 9 -6.57 8.42 7.07
C ALA A 9 -7.83 9.14 6.54
N LEU A 10 -9.02 8.64 6.89
CA LEU A 10 -10.29 9.28 6.53
C LEU A 10 -10.50 10.64 7.21
N LYS A 11 -10.10 10.78 8.48
CA LYS A 11 -10.15 12.08 9.18
C LYS A 11 -9.25 13.12 8.49
N VAL A 12 -8.02 12.72 8.16
CA VAL A 12 -7.07 13.58 7.43
C VAL A 12 -7.63 13.92 6.05
N LEU A 13 -8.16 12.95 5.31
CA LEU A 13 -8.81 13.20 4.01
C LEU A 13 -10.00 14.17 4.14
N GLY A 14 -10.79 14.05 5.21
CA GLY A 14 -11.85 14.99 5.55
C GLY A 14 -11.31 16.41 5.76
N PHE A 15 -10.21 16.55 6.50
CA PHE A 15 -9.52 17.83 6.67
C PHE A 15 -9.07 18.44 5.33
N VAL A 16 -8.48 17.63 4.43
CA VAL A 16 -8.13 18.09 3.07
C VAL A 16 -9.36 18.61 2.33
N LYS A 17 -10.46 17.86 2.38
CA LYS A 17 -11.72 18.20 1.70
C LYS A 17 -12.40 19.45 2.28
N LEU A 18 -12.17 19.80 3.54
CA LEU A 18 -12.75 21.01 4.13
C LEU A 18 -12.00 22.26 3.69
N ASN A 19 -10.69 22.16 3.46
CA ASN A 19 -9.84 23.28 3.06
C ASN A 19 -9.85 23.55 1.54
N LYS A 20 -11.02 23.41 0.88
CA LYS A 20 -11.19 23.57 -0.58
C LYS A 20 -10.73 24.92 -1.12
N VAL A 21 -10.91 25.98 -0.35
CA VAL A 21 -10.67 27.37 -0.78
C VAL A 21 -9.19 27.62 -1.11
N PHE A 22 -8.28 26.88 -0.46
CA PHE A 22 -6.83 27.03 -0.66
C PHE A 22 -6.27 26.10 -1.75
N PHE A 23 -7.03 25.09 -2.19
CA PHE A 23 -6.52 23.99 -3.02
C PHE A 23 -7.24 23.89 -4.35
N THR A 24 -7.08 24.93 -5.18
CA THR A 24 -7.63 24.98 -6.54
C THR A 24 -6.83 24.12 -7.52
N PHE A 25 -5.58 23.79 -7.19
CA PHE A 25 -4.68 23.03 -8.07
C PHE A 25 -4.61 21.55 -7.69
N LEU A 26 -4.86 20.69 -8.69
CA LEU A 26 -4.77 19.23 -8.57
C LEU A 26 -3.41 18.76 -8.04
N LYS A 27 -2.32 19.35 -8.54
CA LYS A 27 -0.95 18.96 -8.13
C LYS A 27 -0.75 19.12 -6.63
N CYS A 28 -1.22 20.23 -6.05
CA CYS A 28 -1.16 20.48 -4.61
C CYS A 28 -1.94 19.42 -3.84
N LEU A 29 -3.14 19.06 -4.32
CA LEU A 29 -3.99 18.05 -3.70
C LEU A 29 -3.36 16.65 -3.74
N CYS A 30 -2.69 16.29 -4.84
CA CYS A 30 -1.90 15.05 -4.93
C CYS A 30 -0.70 15.05 -3.96
N ILE A 31 0.05 16.15 -3.87
CA ILE A 31 1.18 16.29 -2.93
C ILE A 31 0.70 16.15 -1.49
N LEU A 32 -0.43 16.77 -1.15
CA LEU A 32 -1.00 16.75 0.18
C LEU A 32 -1.53 15.36 0.55
N TYR A 33 -2.15 14.67 -0.41
CA TYR A 33 -2.51 13.26 -0.27
C TYR A 33 -1.28 12.38 -0.03
N PHE A 34 -0.20 12.57 -0.78
CA PHE A 34 1.02 11.79 -0.62
C PHE A 34 1.76 12.06 0.68
N SER A 35 1.74 13.30 1.17
CA SER A 35 2.42 13.67 2.42
C SER A 35 1.63 13.29 3.66
N LEU A 36 0.29 13.44 3.66
CA LEU A 36 -0.53 13.24 4.86
C LEU A 36 -1.22 11.88 4.89
N VAL A 37 -2.00 11.55 3.86
CA VAL A 37 -2.81 10.32 3.86
C VAL A 37 -1.93 9.11 3.57
N ARG A 38 -1.04 9.22 2.59
CA ARG A 38 -0.18 8.11 2.18
C ARG A 38 0.94 7.82 3.16
N SER A 39 1.44 8.81 3.91
CA SER A 39 2.43 8.57 4.96
C SER A 39 1.88 7.68 6.06
N ILE A 40 0.61 7.86 6.43
CA ILE A 40 -0.10 7.00 7.39
C ILE A 40 -0.14 5.54 6.92
N PHE A 41 -0.40 5.32 5.63
CA PHE A 41 -0.42 3.96 5.06
C PHE A 41 0.97 3.36 4.85
N LYS A 42 2.00 4.18 4.64
CA LYS A 42 3.38 3.72 4.49
C LYS A 42 3.95 3.28 5.84
N TYR A 43 3.55 3.94 6.92
CA TYR A 43 4.04 3.63 8.25
C TYR A 43 3.58 2.25 8.72
N GLY A 44 4.54 1.36 8.96
CA GLY A 44 4.30 0.04 9.55
C GLY A 44 3.53 -0.93 8.65
N VAL A 45 3.46 -0.68 7.33
CA VAL A 45 2.68 -1.51 6.39
C VAL A 45 3.04 -2.99 6.46
N VAL A 46 4.32 -3.30 6.65
CA VAL A 46 4.86 -4.66 6.83
C VAL A 46 4.30 -5.34 8.09
N VAL A 47 4.02 -4.56 9.15
CA VAL A 47 3.57 -5.08 10.45
C VAL A 47 2.07 -5.37 10.47
N TRP A 48 1.26 -4.51 9.85
CA TRP A 48 -0.20 -4.61 9.92
C TRP A 48 -0.88 -5.02 8.61
N SER A 49 -0.12 -5.43 7.58
CA SER A 49 -0.65 -5.80 6.27
C SER A 49 -1.86 -6.75 6.41
N PRO A 50 -3.07 -6.35 5.99
CA PRO A 50 -4.26 -7.15 6.23
C PRO A 50 -4.27 -8.39 5.36
N TYR A 51 -4.46 -9.54 6.01
CA TYR A 51 -4.70 -10.82 5.33
C TYR A 51 -6.13 -10.91 4.76
N LEU A 52 -7.11 -10.31 5.44
CA LEU A 52 -8.52 -10.44 5.06
C LEU A 52 -8.90 -9.48 3.91
N ALA A 53 -9.54 -10.01 2.87
CA ALA A 53 -9.99 -9.24 1.70
C ALA A 53 -10.87 -8.03 2.08
N LYS A 54 -11.73 -8.18 3.10
CA LYS A 54 -12.58 -7.09 3.61
C LYS A 54 -11.78 -5.88 4.08
N ASP A 55 -10.65 -6.11 4.75
CA ASP A 55 -9.82 -5.03 5.26
C ASP A 55 -8.93 -4.41 4.18
N GLN A 56 -8.53 -5.20 3.18
CA GLN A 56 -7.89 -4.69 1.96
C GLN A 56 -8.82 -3.75 1.19
N LEU A 57 -10.09 -4.15 0.99
CA LEU A 57 -11.11 -3.31 0.36
C LEU A 57 -11.37 -2.02 1.13
N ARG A 58 -11.33 -2.05 2.47
CA ARG A 58 -11.47 -0.84 3.30
C ARG A 58 -10.33 0.15 3.07
N LEU A 59 -9.10 -0.32 2.88
CA LEU A 59 -7.96 0.54 2.56
C LEU A 59 -8.13 1.17 1.17
N GLU A 60 -8.51 0.37 0.18
CA GLU A 60 -8.75 0.84 -1.19
C GLU A 60 -9.91 1.84 -1.24
N HIS A 61 -10.94 1.66 -0.40
CA HIS A 61 -12.03 2.61 -0.28
C HIS A 61 -11.52 4.02 0.11
N VAL A 62 -10.52 4.14 0.98
CA VAL A 62 -9.95 5.46 1.33
C VAL A 62 -9.32 6.12 0.11
N GLN A 63 -8.59 5.34 -0.69
CA GLN A 63 -8.01 5.81 -1.95
C GLN A 63 -9.10 6.20 -2.96
N HIS A 64 -10.11 5.36 -3.16
CA HIS A 64 -11.24 5.65 -4.06
C HIS A 64 -11.99 6.92 -3.64
N ARG A 65 -12.17 7.16 -2.35
CA ARG A 65 -12.82 8.37 -1.84
C ARG A 65 -12.01 9.63 -2.16
N PHE A 66 -10.69 9.54 -2.14
CA PHE A 66 -9.82 10.61 -2.61
C PHE A 66 -9.90 10.80 -4.12
N LEU A 67 -9.86 9.73 -4.91
CA LEU A 67 -9.98 9.82 -6.37
C LEU A 67 -11.30 10.43 -6.80
N PHE A 68 -12.41 10.02 -6.18
CA PHE A 68 -13.74 10.60 -6.43
C PHE A 68 -13.77 12.10 -6.13
N TYR A 69 -13.06 12.53 -5.08
CA TYR A 69 -12.94 13.95 -4.77
C TYR A 69 -12.07 14.69 -5.80
N ALA A 70 -10.98 14.08 -6.28
CA ALA A 70 -10.12 14.65 -7.32
C ALA A 70 -10.85 14.75 -8.67
N THR A 71 -11.63 13.74 -9.06
CA THR A 71 -12.43 13.78 -10.30
C THR A 71 -13.52 14.83 -10.25
N TYR A 72 -14.17 15.00 -9.08
CA TYR A 72 -15.14 16.08 -8.88
C TYR A 72 -14.54 17.46 -9.12
N ILE A 73 -13.29 17.69 -8.68
CA ILE A 73 -12.59 18.96 -8.93
C ILE A 73 -12.22 19.11 -10.42
N LEU A 74 -11.78 18.02 -11.06
CA LEU A 74 -11.34 18.03 -12.46
C LEU A 74 -12.48 17.97 -13.47
N LYS A 75 -13.73 17.74 -13.03
CA LYS A 75 -14.89 17.52 -13.90
C LYS A 75 -14.63 16.46 -14.99
N ILE A 76 -13.91 15.40 -14.63
CA ILE A 76 -13.65 14.29 -15.54
C ILE A 76 -14.84 13.35 -15.49
N ASP A 77 -15.50 13.17 -16.63
CA ASP A 77 -16.50 12.12 -16.79
C ASP A 77 -15.81 10.76 -16.70
N HIS A 78 -16.24 9.95 -15.74
CA HIS A 78 -15.77 8.58 -15.59
C HIS A 78 -16.95 7.65 -15.34
N PRO A 79 -16.91 6.41 -15.84
CA PRO A 79 -17.92 5.42 -15.52
C PRO A 79 -17.87 5.12 -14.00
N PRO A 80 -19.02 4.85 -13.38
CA PRO A 80 -19.05 4.39 -12.00
C PRO A 80 -18.27 3.07 -11.90
N HIS A 81 -17.36 3.00 -10.93
CA HIS A 81 -16.55 1.81 -10.57
C HIS A 81 -15.28 1.54 -11.37
N ASP A 82 -14.99 2.24 -12.46
CA ASP A 82 -13.68 2.13 -13.11
C ASP A 82 -12.73 3.26 -12.68
N TYR A 83 -12.04 3.03 -11.57
CA TYR A 83 -11.07 3.99 -11.02
C TYR A 83 -9.67 3.86 -11.61
N PHE A 84 -9.43 2.86 -12.46
CA PHE A 84 -8.10 2.59 -13.03
C PHE A 84 -7.64 3.70 -13.97
N LEU A 85 -8.56 4.21 -14.80
CA LEU A 85 -8.29 5.33 -15.69
C LEU A 85 -7.87 6.59 -14.93
N ILE A 86 -8.54 6.87 -13.80
CA ILE A 86 -8.25 8.02 -12.94
C ILE A 86 -6.90 7.84 -12.23
N LEU A 87 -6.63 6.64 -11.72
CA LEU A 87 -5.33 6.29 -11.12
C LEU A 87 -4.18 6.55 -12.10
N ASN A 88 -4.34 6.09 -13.35
CA ASN A 88 -3.33 6.27 -14.39
C ASN A 88 -3.17 7.76 -14.76
N THR A 89 -4.29 8.48 -14.93
CA THR A 89 -4.30 9.92 -15.26
C THR A 89 -3.61 10.74 -14.17
N LEU A 90 -3.87 10.42 -12.90
CA LEU A 90 -3.28 11.10 -11.75
C LEU A 90 -1.88 10.56 -11.38
N LYS A 91 -1.40 9.51 -12.07
CA LYS A 91 -0.16 8.77 -11.76
C LYS A 91 -0.09 8.30 -10.30
N ILE A 92 -1.22 7.89 -9.75
CA ILE A 92 -1.31 7.37 -8.39
C ILE A 92 -1.27 5.83 -8.49
N PRO A 93 -0.25 5.16 -7.94
CA PRO A 93 -0.24 3.69 -7.92
C PRO A 93 -1.25 3.16 -6.89
N LEU A 94 -1.71 1.93 -7.09
CA LEU A 94 -2.59 1.27 -6.13
C LEU A 94 -1.92 1.08 -4.77
N LEU A 95 -2.71 1.10 -3.71
CA LEU A 95 -2.23 0.73 -2.38
C LEU A 95 -1.78 -0.74 -2.32
N SER A 96 -2.45 -1.64 -3.04
CA SER A 96 -2.12 -3.07 -3.09
C SER A 96 -0.73 -3.35 -3.66
N SER A 97 -0.41 -2.80 -4.84
CA SER A 97 0.93 -2.94 -5.43
C SER A 97 2.01 -2.41 -4.52
N ARG A 98 1.75 -1.28 -3.84
CA ARG A 98 2.71 -0.68 -2.91
C ARG A 98 2.93 -1.49 -1.63
N ARG A 99 1.91 -2.21 -1.15
CA ARG A 99 2.08 -3.15 -0.03
C ARG A 99 3.02 -4.28 -0.44
N LEU A 100 2.77 -4.86 -1.61
CA LEU A 100 3.65 -5.89 -2.18
C LEU A 100 5.08 -5.39 -2.36
N ASP A 101 5.28 -4.17 -2.89
CA ASP A 101 6.62 -3.59 -3.02
C ASP A 101 7.32 -3.44 -1.66
N ALA A 102 6.59 -3.03 -0.63
CA ALA A 102 7.14 -2.86 0.71
C ALA A 102 7.47 -4.19 1.38
N ASP A 103 6.61 -5.20 1.20
CA ASP A 103 6.81 -6.55 1.71
C ASP A 103 8.01 -7.21 1.02
N LEU A 104 8.11 -7.07 -0.31
CA LEU A 104 9.25 -7.54 -1.09
C LEU A 104 10.55 -6.84 -0.70
N ALA A 105 10.53 -5.51 -0.54
CA ALA A 105 11.70 -4.76 -0.09
C ALA A 105 12.15 -5.22 1.30
N PHE A 106 11.20 -5.43 2.22
CA PHE A 106 11.50 -5.92 3.56
C PHE A 106 12.16 -7.30 3.53
N ILE A 107 11.61 -8.24 2.76
CA ILE A 107 12.19 -9.59 2.60
C ILE A 107 13.58 -9.49 1.95
N ALA A 108 13.76 -8.69 0.90
CA ALA A 108 15.06 -8.53 0.24
C ALA A 108 16.13 -7.96 1.19
N HIS A 109 15.77 -6.99 2.02
CA HIS A 109 16.68 -6.45 3.04
C HIS A 109 17.00 -7.47 4.14
N LEU A 110 16.02 -8.30 4.53
CA LEU A 110 16.23 -9.39 5.49
C LEU A 110 17.20 -10.44 4.95
N LEU A 111 17.06 -10.82 3.67
CA LEU A 111 17.94 -11.79 3.00
C LEU A 111 19.37 -11.27 2.81
N ASN A 112 19.52 -9.98 2.51
CA ASN A 112 20.83 -9.36 2.34
C ASN A 112 21.56 -9.07 3.67
N GLY A 113 20.96 -9.44 4.82
CA GLY A 113 21.57 -9.17 6.13
C GLY A 113 21.63 -7.69 6.50
N SER A 114 20.78 -6.86 5.89
CA SER A 114 20.70 -5.42 6.24
C SER A 114 20.03 -5.18 7.59
N PHE A 115 19.35 -6.19 8.11
CA PHE A 115 18.70 -6.19 9.42
C PHE A 115 19.34 -7.28 10.29
N ASP A 116 19.92 -6.89 11.42
CA ASP A 116 20.44 -7.83 12.43
C ASP A 116 19.29 -8.43 13.26
N VAL A 117 18.40 -9.16 12.60
CA VAL A 117 17.24 -9.84 13.23
C VAL A 117 17.32 -11.35 12.96
N PRO A 118 18.26 -12.06 13.61
CA PRO A 118 18.50 -13.48 13.37
C PRO A 118 17.29 -14.35 13.71
N ASP A 119 16.48 -13.96 14.71
CA ASP A 119 15.27 -14.70 15.10
C ASP A 119 14.22 -14.71 13.97
N LEU A 120 14.02 -13.57 13.30
CA LEU A 120 13.09 -13.47 12.18
C LEU A 120 13.63 -14.22 10.96
N LEU A 121 14.94 -14.13 10.70
CA LEU A 121 15.58 -14.89 9.62
C LEU A 121 15.44 -16.40 9.85
N ALA A 122 15.56 -16.87 11.09
CA ALA A 122 15.40 -18.28 11.45
C ALA A 122 13.97 -18.81 11.23
N THR A 123 12.95 -17.95 11.25
CA THR A 123 11.58 -18.35 10.91
C THR A 123 11.37 -18.61 9.41
N ILE A 124 12.27 -18.12 8.55
CA ILE A 124 12.21 -18.37 7.12
C ILE A 124 12.86 -19.72 6.82
N SER A 125 12.06 -20.68 6.37
CA SER A 125 12.53 -22.01 6.01
C SER A 125 13.30 -21.99 4.68
N PHE A 126 14.61 -21.72 4.77
CA PHE A 126 15.50 -21.84 3.62
C PHE A 126 15.66 -23.30 3.22
N ARG A 127 15.52 -23.59 1.92
CA ARG A 127 15.85 -24.91 1.39
C ARG A 127 17.32 -24.88 0.99
N ILE A 128 18.19 -25.30 1.90
CA ILE A 128 19.62 -25.46 1.63
C ILE A 128 19.81 -26.87 1.05
N PRO A 129 20.07 -27.05 -0.26
CA PRO A 129 20.28 -28.36 -0.83
C PRO A 129 21.64 -28.88 -0.35
N SER A 130 21.64 -29.98 0.40
CA SER A 130 22.88 -30.63 0.87
C SER A 130 23.64 -31.36 -0.25
N TYR A 131 22.97 -31.66 -1.36
CA TYR A 131 23.55 -32.24 -2.56
C TYR A 131 22.95 -31.59 -3.81
N GLY A 132 23.76 -31.50 -4.88
CA GLY A 132 23.41 -30.92 -6.18
C GLY A 132 22.24 -31.64 -6.84
N THR A 133 21.04 -31.34 -6.40
CA THR A 133 19.80 -31.68 -7.07
C THR A 133 19.46 -30.52 -7.98
N GLY A 134 19.13 -30.81 -9.26
CA GLY A 134 18.77 -29.82 -10.28
C GLY A 134 17.45 -29.08 -10.02
N SER A 135 17.15 -28.77 -8.76
CA SER A 135 15.94 -28.10 -8.31
C SER A 135 16.28 -26.66 -7.93
N HIS A 136 15.79 -25.70 -8.73
CA HIS A 136 15.99 -24.26 -8.51
C HIS A 136 15.09 -23.67 -7.39
N ARG A 137 14.54 -24.48 -6.48
CA ARG A 137 13.66 -23.99 -5.41
C ARG A 137 14.47 -23.56 -4.19
N LEU A 138 14.53 -22.24 -3.97
CA LEU A 138 15.31 -21.58 -2.90
C LEU A 138 14.64 -21.64 -1.51
N PHE A 139 13.30 -21.73 -1.45
CA PHE A 139 12.53 -21.72 -0.21
C PHE A 139 11.76 -23.03 0.00
N HIS A 140 11.66 -23.46 1.26
CA HIS A 140 10.87 -24.62 1.64
C HIS A 140 9.43 -24.17 1.95
N VAL A 141 8.49 -24.53 1.07
CA VAL A 141 7.06 -24.31 1.30
C VAL A 141 6.51 -25.50 2.07
N SER A 142 6.29 -25.33 3.38
CA SER A 142 5.56 -26.32 4.17
C SER A 142 4.08 -26.27 3.78
N THR A 143 3.61 -27.30 3.08
CA THR A 143 2.18 -27.51 2.83
C THR A 143 1.54 -27.99 4.13
N HIS A 144 0.64 -27.18 4.69
CA HIS A 144 -0.16 -27.53 5.85
C HIS A 144 -1.60 -27.82 5.44
#